data_AF-A0A960J5S0-F1
#
_entry.id   AF-A0A960J5S0-F1
#
_cell.length_a   1.000
_cell.length_b   1.000
_cell.length_c   1.000
_cell.angle_alpha   90.00
_cell.angle_beta   90.00
_cell.angle_gamma   90.00
#
_symmetry.space_group_name_H-M   'P 1'
#
loop_
_entity.id
_entity.type
_entity.pdbx_description
1 polymer ?
#
loop_
_entity_poly.entity_id
_entity_poly.type
_entity_poly.pdbx_seq_one_letter_code
_entity_poly.pdbx_strand_id
1 'polypeptide(L)'
;RVLSTREDTVRLGPKRPPVAGGADASGHGVLRVARTPGVEEAVARVAPGLRVEAVDVVGPRTSLALRAAGWAEAAVLVAAATGASEIVAPGGGVAEAEVGPDGLRVRVRCGDPLDEVVLRSYCIGAAHMALGWVTSEGLVVDGSGEVHDLTIRSFGVLRAADTPPVAV
;
A
#
# COMPACT_ATOMS: atom_id res chain seq x y z
N ARG A 1 -1.12 24.15 19.90
CA ARG A 1 0.06 23.49 20.50
C ARG A 1 0.45 22.35 19.57
N VAL A 2 1.65 22.36 19.00
CA VAL A 2 2.11 21.27 18.13
C VAL A 2 2.58 20.12 19.04
N LEU A 3 1.98 18.94 18.90
CA LEU A 3 2.28 17.77 19.74
C LEU A 3 3.52 17.00 19.25
N SER A 4 3.88 17.12 17.97
CA SER A 4 5.05 16.49 17.35
C SER A 4 5.50 17.28 16.12
N THR A 5 6.81 17.43 15.92
CA THR A 5 7.35 18.01 14.69
C THR A 5 7.21 17.05 13.51
N ARG A 6 7.47 17.54 12.28
CA ARG A 6 7.52 16.68 11.09
C ARG A 6 8.59 15.59 11.23
N GLU A 7 9.76 15.95 11.76
CA GLU A 7 10.83 14.99 12.04
C GLU A 7 10.38 13.94 13.08
N ASP A 8 9.72 14.36 14.15
CA ASP A 8 9.16 13.43 15.15
C ASP A 8 8.13 12.47 14.53
N THR A 9 7.29 12.96 13.61
CA THR A 9 6.31 12.12 12.91
C THR A 9 7.00 11.09 12.01
N VAL A 10 8.08 11.50 11.33
CA VAL A 10 8.87 10.61 10.49
C VAL A 10 9.60 9.57 11.33
N ARG A 11 10.19 9.94 12.47
CA ARG A 11 10.96 9.02 13.32
C ARG A 11 10.12 8.14 14.24
N LEU A 12 9.06 8.69 14.83
CA LEU A 12 8.35 8.10 15.97
C LEU A 12 6.89 7.75 15.69
N GLY A 13 6.29 8.31 14.63
CA GLY A 13 4.91 8.01 14.27
C GLY A 13 4.72 6.53 13.93
N PRO A 14 3.56 5.91 14.26
CA PRO A 14 3.29 4.51 13.94
C PRO A 14 3.41 4.28 12.44
N LYS A 15 4.10 3.20 12.07
CA LYS A 15 4.37 2.87 10.66
C LYS A 15 3.52 1.72 10.18
N ARG A 16 3.29 1.67 8.87
CA ARG A 16 2.79 0.47 8.21
C ARG A 16 3.86 -0.62 8.40
N PRO A 17 3.48 -1.87 8.69
CA PRO A 17 4.47 -2.93 8.84
C PRO A 17 5.21 -3.15 7.51
N PRO A 18 6.55 -3.09 7.49
CA PRO A 18 7.30 -3.49 6.31
C PRO A 18 7.09 -4.98 6.06
N VAL A 19 7.04 -5.34 4.78
CA VAL A 19 6.81 -6.71 4.32
C VAL A 19 7.86 -7.11 3.30
N ALA A 20 8.09 -8.41 3.18
CA ALA A 20 8.80 -9.05 2.08
C ALA A 20 8.14 -10.40 1.81
N GLY A 21 7.91 -10.75 0.56
CA GLY A 21 7.21 -12.00 0.26
C GLY A 21 7.24 -12.38 -1.20
N GLY A 22 6.70 -13.56 -1.45
CA GLY A 22 6.50 -14.11 -2.79
C GLY A 22 5.26 -15.00 -2.79
N ALA A 23 4.55 -15.01 -3.91
CA ALA A 23 3.44 -15.92 -4.18
C ALA A 23 3.64 -16.59 -5.55
N ASP A 24 3.15 -17.81 -5.69
CA ASP A 24 3.10 -18.52 -6.96
C ASP A 24 1.78 -18.26 -7.71
N ALA A 25 1.68 -18.80 -8.93
CA ALA A 25 0.50 -18.64 -9.79
C ALA A 25 -0.79 -19.26 -9.23
N SER A 26 -0.69 -20.07 -8.17
CA SER A 26 -1.84 -20.62 -7.45
C SER A 26 -2.27 -19.75 -6.26
N GLY A 27 -1.56 -18.64 -6.01
CA GLY A 27 -1.81 -17.72 -4.89
C GLY A 27 -1.25 -18.19 -3.56
N HIS A 28 -0.42 -19.24 -3.55
CA HIS A 28 0.25 -19.73 -2.35
C HIS A 28 1.63 -19.13 -2.21
N GLY A 29 2.12 -18.96 -0.98
CA GLY A 29 3.43 -18.35 -0.79
C GLY A 29 3.77 -18.03 0.66
N VAL A 30 4.72 -17.11 0.83
CA VAL A 30 5.18 -16.65 2.13
C VAL A 30 5.20 -15.14 2.16
N LEU A 31 4.67 -14.56 3.25
CA LEU A 31 4.75 -13.15 3.55
C LEU A 31 5.46 -12.96 4.89
N ARG A 32 6.70 -12.47 4.86
CA ARG A 32 7.41 -11.98 6.04
C ARG A 32 6.95 -10.57 6.32
N VAL A 33 6.54 -10.32 7.55
CA VAL A 33 5.99 -9.03 7.96
C VAL A 33 6.55 -8.64 9.32
N ALA A 34 6.87 -7.36 9.52
CA ALA A 34 7.22 -6.89 10.85
C ALA A 34 6.12 -7.24 11.84
N ARG A 35 6.50 -7.78 13.00
CA ARG A 35 5.57 -8.25 14.02
C ARG A 35 4.63 -7.12 14.43
N THR A 36 3.36 -7.26 14.07
CA THR A 36 2.28 -6.32 14.41
C THR A 36 1.08 -7.13 14.89
N PRO A 37 0.48 -6.78 16.04
CA PRO A 37 -0.73 -7.46 16.52
C PRO A 37 -1.84 -7.48 15.46
N GLY A 38 -2.40 -8.67 15.20
CA GLY A 38 -3.53 -8.86 14.27
C GLY A 38 -3.16 -9.00 12.79
N VAL A 39 -1.87 -9.04 12.44
CA VAL A 39 -1.44 -8.99 11.03
C VAL A 39 -1.73 -10.30 10.29
N GLU A 40 -1.62 -11.42 10.98
CA GLU A 40 -1.88 -12.74 10.41
C GLU A 40 -3.36 -12.87 10.00
N GLU A 41 -4.27 -12.48 10.89
CA GLU A 41 -5.71 -12.47 10.62
C GLU A 41 -6.07 -11.45 9.53
N ALA A 42 -5.38 -10.31 9.47
CA ALA A 42 -5.61 -9.32 8.44
C ALA A 42 -5.25 -9.85 7.04
N VAL A 43 -4.11 -10.53 6.92
CA VAL A 43 -3.65 -11.16 5.66
C VAL A 43 -4.56 -12.31 5.27
N ALA A 44 -4.90 -13.20 6.22
CA ALA A 44 -5.68 -14.40 5.94
C ALA A 44 -7.06 -14.09 5.33
N ARG A 45 -7.64 -12.92 5.62
CA ARG A 45 -8.92 -12.48 5.03
C ARG A 45 -8.87 -12.23 3.52
N VAL A 46 -7.71 -11.91 2.96
CA VAL A 46 -7.55 -11.53 1.54
C VAL A 46 -6.62 -12.46 0.77
N ALA A 47 -5.72 -13.15 1.47
CA ALA A 47 -4.71 -14.01 0.88
C ALA A 47 -4.50 -15.26 1.76
N PRO A 48 -5.50 -16.14 1.90
CA PRO A 48 -5.44 -17.30 2.79
C PRO A 48 -4.38 -18.34 2.39
N GLY A 49 -3.90 -18.31 1.13
CA GLY A 49 -2.80 -19.16 0.65
C GLY A 49 -1.41 -18.72 1.10
N LEU A 50 -1.26 -17.52 1.69
CA LEU A 50 0.01 -17.04 2.19
C LEU A 50 0.29 -17.52 3.61
N ARG A 51 1.45 -18.12 3.81
CA ARG A 51 2.00 -18.35 5.15
C ARG A 51 2.63 -17.05 5.66
N VAL A 52 2.06 -16.50 6.73
CA VAL A 52 2.58 -15.28 7.35
C VAL A 52 3.70 -15.63 8.33
N GLU A 53 4.85 -14.96 8.20
CA GLU A 53 5.99 -15.06 9.11
C GLU A 53 6.19 -13.71 9.79
N ALA A 54 5.69 -13.57 11.02
CA ALA A 54 5.90 -12.36 11.83
C ALA A 54 7.34 -12.31 12.37
N VAL A 55 8.10 -11.29 11.97
CA VAL A 55 9.52 -11.10 12.31
C VAL A 55 9.74 -9.83 13.11
N ASP A 56 10.67 -9.85 14.06
CA ASP A 56 11.07 -8.65 14.79
C ASP A 56 12.06 -7.85 13.94
N VAL A 57 11.76 -6.56 13.73
CA VAL A 57 12.54 -5.65 12.87
C VAL A 57 12.94 -4.43 13.68
N VAL A 58 14.17 -3.97 13.52
CA VAL A 58 14.63 -2.71 14.13
C VAL A 58 13.84 -1.56 13.51
N GLY A 59 13.25 -0.72 14.35
CA GLY A 59 12.50 0.45 13.88
C GLY A 59 11.40 0.90 14.83
N PRO A 60 10.63 1.93 14.44
CA PRO A 60 9.47 2.37 15.19
C PRO A 60 8.38 1.29 15.23
N ARG A 61 7.46 1.42 16.20
CA ARG A 61 6.31 0.52 16.29
C ARG A 61 5.44 0.59 15.04
N THR A 62 4.95 -0.56 14.63
CA THR A 62 4.06 -0.72 13.49
C THR A 62 2.59 -0.84 13.95
N SER A 63 1.65 -0.49 13.08
CA SER A 63 0.22 -0.49 13.40
C SER A 63 -0.64 -0.85 12.19
N LEU A 64 -1.73 -1.59 12.44
CA LEU A 64 -2.76 -1.89 11.44
C LEU A 64 -3.88 -0.84 11.39
N ALA A 65 -3.82 0.21 12.23
CA ALA A 65 -4.79 1.29 12.20
C ALA A 65 -4.69 2.15 10.93
N LEU A 66 -3.53 2.11 10.25
CA LEU A 66 -3.34 2.76 8.96
C LEU A 66 -4.19 2.05 7.91
N ARG A 67 -4.83 2.84 7.03
CA ARG A 67 -5.72 2.30 6.00
C ARG A 67 -5.02 1.20 5.21
N ALA A 68 -5.63 0.03 5.20
CA ALA A 68 -5.17 -1.13 4.46
C ALA A 68 -3.79 -1.70 4.88
N ALA A 69 -3.27 -1.32 6.06
CA ALA A 69 -2.01 -1.84 6.58
C ALA A 69 -2.06 -3.36 6.79
N GLY A 70 -1.03 -4.04 6.28
CA GLY A 70 -0.80 -5.46 6.48
C GLY A 70 -1.58 -6.36 5.52
N TRP A 71 -2.66 -5.90 4.89
CA TRP A 71 -3.45 -6.72 3.97
C TRP A 71 -3.38 -6.27 2.50
N ALA A 72 -3.19 -4.98 2.21
CA ALA A 72 -3.11 -4.51 0.82
C ALA A 72 -1.89 -5.08 0.10
N GLU A 73 -0.74 -5.15 0.78
CA GLU A 73 0.48 -5.70 0.22
C GLU A 73 0.31 -7.17 -0.15
N ALA A 74 -0.35 -7.95 0.72
CA ALA A 74 -0.65 -9.34 0.48
C ALA A 74 -1.58 -9.54 -0.71
N ALA A 75 -2.64 -8.73 -0.80
CA ALA A 75 -3.60 -8.78 -1.90
C ALA A 75 -2.93 -8.44 -3.24
N VAL A 76 -2.11 -7.37 -3.29
CA VAL A 76 -1.37 -6.98 -4.50
C VAL A 76 -0.36 -8.05 -4.91
N LEU A 77 0.36 -8.65 -3.96
CA LEU A 77 1.31 -9.73 -4.23
C LEU A 77 0.63 -10.94 -4.88
N VAL A 78 -0.50 -11.40 -4.32
CA VAL A 78 -1.25 -12.55 -4.87
C VAL A 78 -1.88 -12.19 -6.21
N ALA A 79 -2.44 -10.99 -6.35
CA ALA A 79 -3.02 -10.55 -7.62
C ALA A 79 -1.98 -10.52 -8.74
N ALA A 80 -0.78 -10.00 -8.46
CA ALA A 80 0.33 -10.00 -9.41
C ALA A 80 0.77 -11.42 -9.80
N ALA A 81 0.82 -12.35 -8.85
CA ALA A 81 1.23 -13.73 -9.12
C ALA A 81 0.18 -14.53 -9.91
N THR A 82 -1.11 -14.29 -9.63
CA THR A 82 -2.24 -15.01 -10.24
C THR A 82 -2.76 -14.36 -11.53
N GLY A 83 -2.36 -13.11 -11.81
CA GLY A 83 -2.88 -12.32 -12.93
C GLY A 83 -4.27 -11.72 -12.68
N ALA A 84 -4.74 -11.68 -11.42
CA ALA A 84 -6.01 -11.06 -11.09
C ALA A 84 -5.94 -9.53 -11.27
N SER A 85 -6.94 -8.94 -11.93
CA SER A 85 -7.05 -7.49 -12.14
C SER A 85 -7.86 -6.77 -11.06
N GLU A 86 -8.66 -7.51 -10.29
CA GLU A 86 -9.54 -6.97 -9.24
C GLU A 86 -8.97 -7.25 -7.85
N ILE A 87 -9.01 -6.23 -6.99
CA ILE A 87 -8.73 -6.35 -5.55
C ILE A 87 -10.03 -6.21 -4.77
N VAL A 88 -10.34 -7.21 -3.95
CA VAL A 88 -11.50 -7.20 -3.04
C VAL A 88 -11.02 -6.84 -1.63
N ALA A 89 -11.50 -5.73 -1.10
CA ALA A 89 -11.22 -5.32 0.27
C ALA A 89 -12.02 -6.20 1.28
N PRO A 90 -11.57 -6.32 2.54
CA PRO A 90 -12.31 -7.07 3.57
C PRO A 90 -13.75 -6.61 3.80
N GLY A 91 -14.07 -5.35 3.47
CA GLY A 91 -15.43 -4.79 3.54
C GLY A 91 -16.29 -5.07 2.30
N GLY A 92 -15.81 -5.86 1.33
CA GLY A 92 -16.52 -6.23 0.11
C GLY A 92 -16.38 -5.25 -1.06
N GLY A 93 -15.83 -4.05 -0.83
CA GLY A 93 -15.52 -3.11 -1.91
C GLY A 93 -14.50 -3.68 -2.87
N VAL A 94 -14.72 -3.48 -4.18
CA VAL A 94 -13.82 -3.98 -5.24
C VAL A 94 -13.23 -2.81 -6.01
N ALA A 95 -11.96 -2.92 -6.38
CA ALA A 95 -11.31 -1.97 -7.28
C ALA A 95 -10.48 -2.70 -8.34
N GLU A 96 -10.50 -2.17 -9.56
CA GLU A 96 -9.55 -2.50 -10.62
C GLU A 96 -8.92 -1.22 -11.17
N ALA A 97 -7.67 -1.32 -11.63
CA ALA A 97 -6.96 -0.23 -12.25
C ALA A 97 -6.18 -0.72 -13.47
N GLU A 98 -6.20 0.06 -14.54
CA GLU A 98 -5.50 -0.20 -15.79
C GLU A 98 -4.69 1.03 -16.21
N VAL A 99 -3.44 0.82 -16.61
CA VAL A 99 -2.59 1.84 -17.22
C VAL A 99 -2.65 1.65 -18.72
N GLY A 100 -3.14 2.65 -19.44
CA GLY A 100 -3.21 2.68 -20.90
C GLY A 100 -2.45 3.87 -21.50
N PRO A 101 -2.48 4.02 -22.85
CA PRO A 101 -1.78 5.10 -23.54
C PRO A 101 -2.32 6.50 -23.17
N ASP A 102 -3.60 6.60 -22.83
CA ASP A 102 -4.28 7.86 -22.52
C ASP A 102 -4.25 8.22 -21.02
N GLY A 103 -3.70 7.35 -20.17
CA GLY A 103 -3.66 7.53 -18.72
C GLY A 103 -4.15 6.31 -17.94
N LEU A 104 -4.63 6.54 -16.71
CA LEU A 104 -5.18 5.50 -15.85
C LEU A 104 -6.70 5.43 -15.94
N ARG A 105 -7.23 4.21 -15.96
CA ARG A 105 -8.64 3.93 -15.70
C ARG A 105 -8.77 3.18 -14.40
N VAL A 106 -9.61 3.68 -13.51
CA VAL A 106 -9.97 3.04 -12.24
C VAL A 106 -11.44 2.69 -12.31
N ARG A 107 -11.83 1.51 -11.86
CA ARG A 107 -13.24 1.17 -11.64
C ARG A 107 -13.40 0.65 -10.24
N VAL A 108 -14.47 1.07 -9.59
CA VAL A 108 -14.77 0.69 -8.20
C VAL A 108 -16.20 0.19 -8.09
N ARG A 109 -16.38 -0.84 -7.27
CA ARG A 109 -17.70 -1.30 -6.80
C ARG A 109 -17.74 -1.12 -5.29
N CYS A 110 -18.45 -0.09 -4.84
CA CYS A 110 -18.51 0.30 -3.42
C CYS A 110 -19.93 0.55 -2.90
N GLY A 111 -20.96 0.09 -3.61
CA GLY A 111 -22.35 0.44 -3.33
C GLY A 111 -22.68 1.89 -3.71
N ASP A 112 -23.70 2.46 -3.07
CA ASP A 112 -24.18 3.80 -3.38
C ASP A 112 -23.31 4.86 -2.67
N PRO A 113 -22.57 5.71 -3.41
CA PRO A 113 -21.78 6.76 -2.80
C PRO A 113 -22.68 7.81 -2.16
N LEU A 114 -22.30 8.29 -0.96
CA LEU A 114 -22.95 9.44 -0.34
C LEU A 114 -22.73 10.73 -1.15
N ASP A 115 -21.59 10.82 -1.83
CA ASP A 115 -21.22 11.93 -2.71
C ASP A 115 -20.26 11.41 -3.80
N GLU A 116 -20.65 11.58 -5.06
CA GLU A 116 -19.89 11.09 -6.22
C GLU A 116 -18.57 11.86 -6.43
N VAL A 117 -18.55 13.16 -6.11
CA VAL A 117 -17.35 13.99 -6.24
C VAL A 117 -16.31 13.56 -5.22
N VAL A 118 -16.74 13.26 -3.99
CA VAL A 118 -15.88 12.70 -2.94
C VAL A 118 -15.35 11.34 -3.38
N LEU A 119 -16.21 10.41 -3.83
CA LEU A 119 -15.77 9.10 -4.31
C LEU A 119 -14.71 9.24 -5.43
N ARG A 120 -14.99 10.07 -6.44
CA ARG A 120 -14.07 10.31 -7.55
C ARG A 120 -12.73 10.84 -7.07
N SER A 121 -12.75 11.81 -6.15
CA SER A 121 -11.54 12.42 -5.60
C SER A 121 -10.69 11.41 -4.81
N TYR A 122 -11.34 10.52 -4.05
CA TYR A 122 -10.67 9.43 -3.35
C TYR A 122 -10.01 8.44 -4.32
N CYS A 123 -10.70 8.08 -5.41
CA CYS A 123 -10.16 7.17 -6.43
C CYS A 123 -8.95 7.78 -7.15
N ILE A 124 -9.03 9.06 -7.53
CA ILE A 124 -7.91 9.77 -8.17
C ILE A 124 -6.70 9.84 -7.23
N GLY A 125 -6.92 10.23 -5.97
CA GLY A 125 -5.84 10.27 -4.98
C GLY A 125 -5.21 8.91 -4.70
N ALA A 126 -6.02 7.85 -4.67
CA ALA A 126 -5.52 6.48 -4.54
C ALA A 126 -4.69 6.04 -5.76
N ALA A 127 -5.15 6.35 -6.98
CA ALA A 127 -4.43 6.05 -8.21
C ALA A 127 -3.08 6.79 -8.29
N HIS A 128 -3.04 8.06 -7.88
CA HIS A 128 -1.80 8.84 -7.77
C HIS A 128 -0.81 8.14 -6.84
N MET A 129 -1.23 7.83 -5.60
CA MET A 129 -0.34 7.20 -4.61
C MET A 129 0.10 5.80 -5.06
N ALA A 130 -0.80 5.01 -5.66
CA ALA A 130 -0.47 3.68 -6.16
C ALA A 130 0.55 3.74 -7.30
N LEU A 131 0.40 4.67 -8.25
CA LEU A 131 1.34 4.85 -9.35
C LEU A 131 2.72 5.30 -8.84
N GLY A 132 2.75 6.24 -7.90
CA GLY A 132 3.99 6.66 -7.24
C GLY A 132 4.66 5.48 -6.55
N TRP A 133 3.90 4.72 -5.75
CA TRP A 133 4.40 3.56 -5.02
C TRP A 133 5.10 2.52 -5.91
N VAL A 134 4.55 2.22 -7.09
CA VAL A 134 5.11 1.17 -7.97
C VAL A 134 6.15 1.67 -8.96
N THR A 135 6.26 2.99 -9.20
CA THR A 135 7.16 3.52 -10.24
C THR A 135 8.29 4.41 -9.74
N SER A 136 8.12 5.13 -8.62
CA SER A 136 9.06 6.19 -8.25
C SER A 136 9.36 6.31 -6.76
N GLU A 137 8.42 5.94 -5.88
CA GLU A 137 8.59 6.07 -4.44
C GLU A 137 9.54 4.99 -3.90
N GLY A 138 10.50 5.40 -3.09
CA GLY A 138 11.50 4.51 -2.53
C GLY A 138 12.28 5.14 -1.38
N LEU A 139 12.98 4.30 -0.64
CA LEU A 139 13.95 4.70 0.38
C LEU A 139 15.26 3.95 0.13
N VAL A 140 16.33 4.70 -0.05
CA VAL A 140 17.70 4.21 -0.13
C VAL A 140 18.23 4.01 1.28
N VAL A 141 18.71 2.79 1.52
CA VAL A 141 19.33 2.37 2.77
C VAL A 141 20.71 1.81 2.46
N ASP A 142 21.73 2.23 3.20
CA ASP A 142 23.08 1.71 3.02
C ASP A 142 23.34 0.40 3.77
N GLY A 143 24.57 -0.12 3.66
CA GLY A 143 24.97 -1.39 4.28
C GLY A 143 24.96 -1.38 5.82
N SER A 144 24.85 -0.21 6.46
CA SER A 144 24.70 -0.07 7.92
C SER A 144 23.25 0.05 8.37
N GLY A 145 22.30 0.15 7.43
CA GLY A 145 20.89 0.37 7.74
C GLY A 145 20.51 1.86 7.86
N GLU A 146 21.41 2.79 7.50
CA GLU A 146 21.11 4.22 7.53
C GLU A 146 20.26 4.63 6.31
N VAL A 147 19.18 5.37 6.57
CA VAL A 147 18.26 5.87 5.54
C VAL A 147 18.79 7.21 5.01
N HIS A 148 19.04 7.29 3.70
CA HIS A 148 19.58 8.49 3.04
C HIS A 148 18.49 9.47 2.58
N ASP A 149 17.29 8.96 2.30
CA ASP A 149 16.17 9.79 1.88
C ASP A 149 15.40 10.30 3.11
N LEU A 150 15.51 11.60 3.41
CA LEU A 150 14.88 12.22 4.59
C LEU A 150 13.91 13.37 4.24
N THR A 151 13.68 13.63 2.95
CA THR A 151 12.87 14.77 2.48
C THR A 151 11.82 14.34 1.47
N ILE A 152 10.79 15.16 1.29
CA ILE A 152 9.77 14.91 0.26
C ILE A 152 10.35 14.79 -1.16
N ARG A 153 11.46 15.47 -1.44
CA ARG A 153 12.12 15.42 -2.74
C ARG A 153 12.93 14.15 -2.94
N SER A 154 13.45 13.58 -1.86
CA SER A 154 14.27 12.38 -1.91
C SER A 154 13.41 11.10 -1.87
N PHE A 155 12.18 11.16 -1.34
CA PHE A 155 11.24 10.02 -1.34
C PHE A 155 10.72 9.59 -2.72
N GLY A 156 10.92 10.40 -3.77
CA GLY A 156 10.41 10.07 -5.11
C GLY A 156 8.88 10.16 -5.24
N VAL A 157 8.19 10.90 -4.36
CA VAL A 157 6.74 11.09 -4.45
C VAL A 157 6.37 11.71 -5.80
N LEU A 158 5.49 11.03 -6.53
CA LEU A 158 5.03 11.45 -7.85
C LEU A 158 4.47 12.88 -7.79
N ARG A 159 4.94 13.77 -8.67
CA ARG A 159 4.41 15.13 -8.74
C ARG A 159 3.00 15.09 -9.35
N ALA A 160 2.11 15.94 -8.86
CA ALA A 160 0.77 16.08 -9.43
C ALA A 160 0.79 16.42 -10.92
N ALA A 161 1.74 17.24 -11.37
CA ALA A 161 1.90 17.59 -12.78
C ALA A 161 2.37 16.42 -13.66
N ASP A 162 2.96 15.38 -13.07
CA ASP A 162 3.42 14.19 -13.78
C ASP A 162 2.41 13.03 -13.69
N THR A 163 1.33 13.21 -12.95
CA THR A 163 0.29 12.19 -12.83
C THR A 163 -0.51 12.16 -14.13
N PRO A 164 -0.64 10.99 -14.80
CA PRO A 164 -1.45 10.90 -16.02
C PRO A 164 -2.92 11.22 -15.72
N PRO A 165 -3.72 11.56 -16.74
CA PRO A 165 -5.16 11.64 -16.57
C PRO A 165 -5.71 10.37 -15.91
N VAL A 166 -6.61 10.55 -14.94
CA VAL A 166 -7.27 9.44 -14.25
C VAL A 166 -8.77 9.50 -14.52
N ALA A 167 -9.28 8.49 -15.20
CA ALA A 167 -10.71 8.25 -15.35
C ALA A 167 -11.19 7.28 -14.26
N VAL A 168 -12.34 7.57 -13.65
CA VAL A 168 -12.99 6.76 -12.60
C VAL A 168 -14.40 6.40 -13.07
#